data_AF-A0A3R7A3W6-F1
#
_entry.id   AF-A0A3R7A3W6-F1
#
_cell.length_a   1.000
_cell.length_b   1.000
_cell.length_c   1.000
_cell.angle_alpha   90.00
_cell.angle_beta   90.00
_cell.angle_gamma   90.00
#
_symmetry.space_group_name_H-M   'P 1'
#
loop_
_entity.id
_entity.type
_entity.pdbx_description
1 polymer ?
#
loop_
_entity_poly.entity_id
_entity_poly.type
_entity_poly.pdbx_seq_one_letter_code
_entity_poly.pdbx_strand_id
1 'polypeptide(L)'
;MYSTGGDAHCKSTLCHQGFGAVAGASEVTGSCVKCEPGYYSLGQKSPCLPTACKPGYASDVHGNHLAEAMCTLCPQGYYSASSYVQALLDLDGYAVAYFNQTLVDAVVAGATTYIGVPVEVVERTSSSASTWEALHSGSCQIRLAFVATNATTIPLYRNLSDVLTTAAFTTALQAQGLGQLKAVQVQQLTAIKDGEALDQTALVPATSANNRTNSLVLVGIVTAVVAVVVVAAFALRLAKFNQTHDADDGLVGAMNRPRKEVFSRSKSKHHTSAPATIPQRPYV
;
A
#
# COMPACT_ATOMS: atom_id res chain seq x y z
N MET A 1 26.18 -14.58 -7.38
CA MET A 1 26.61 -15.61 -8.36
C MET A 1 26.38 -15.03 -9.74
N TYR A 2 27.26 -15.30 -10.70
CA TYR A 2 27.12 -14.82 -12.08
C TYR A 2 27.11 -15.96 -13.10
N SER A 3 26.45 -15.75 -14.24
CA SER A 3 26.52 -16.61 -15.42
C SER A 3 26.34 -15.77 -16.69
N THR A 4 27.15 -16.01 -17.72
CA THR A 4 26.99 -15.37 -19.03
C THR A 4 25.78 -15.87 -19.82
N GLY A 5 25.01 -16.83 -19.27
CA GLY A 5 23.91 -17.50 -19.95
C GLY A 5 24.36 -18.68 -20.81
N GLY A 6 23.40 -19.40 -21.39
CA GLY A 6 23.66 -20.60 -22.21
C GLY A 6 23.95 -21.86 -21.38
N ASP A 7 24.99 -22.59 -21.74
CA ASP A 7 25.52 -23.78 -21.06
C ASP A 7 26.46 -23.44 -19.88
N ALA A 8 26.68 -22.14 -19.61
CA ALA A 8 27.58 -21.68 -18.56
C ALA A 8 27.01 -21.88 -17.15
N HIS A 9 27.72 -22.65 -16.31
CA HIS A 9 27.41 -22.83 -14.89
C HIS A 9 27.53 -21.52 -14.08
N CYS A 10 26.69 -21.38 -13.04
CA CYS A 10 26.79 -20.27 -12.09
C CYS A 10 28.11 -20.30 -11.33
N LYS A 11 28.86 -19.20 -11.41
CA LYS A 11 30.14 -19.00 -10.70
C LYS A 11 30.00 -17.93 -9.62
N SER A 12 30.93 -17.87 -8.67
CA SER A 12 30.93 -16.79 -7.68
C SER A 12 31.39 -15.48 -8.31
N THR A 13 30.68 -14.39 -8.04
CA THR A 13 31.15 -13.03 -8.33
C THR A 13 32.39 -12.71 -7.49
N LEU A 14 33.26 -11.82 -7.99
CA LEU A 14 34.42 -11.30 -7.25
C LEU A 14 34.24 -9.82 -6.93
N CYS A 15 33.14 -9.48 -6.24
CA CYS A 15 32.92 -8.11 -5.82
C CYS A 15 33.97 -7.66 -4.79
N HIS A 16 34.42 -6.41 -4.91
CA HIS A 16 35.23 -5.81 -3.86
C HIS A 16 34.41 -5.66 -2.58
N GLN A 17 35.09 -5.63 -1.45
CA GLN A 17 34.50 -5.27 -0.17
C GLN A 17 33.80 -3.90 -0.27
N GLY A 18 32.58 -3.78 0.26
CA GLY A 18 31.70 -2.63 0.05
C GLY A 18 30.82 -2.71 -1.21
N PHE A 19 31.00 -3.73 -2.04
CA PHE A 19 30.17 -3.97 -3.21
C PHE A 19 29.44 -5.31 -3.07
N GLY A 20 28.12 -5.28 -3.29
CA GLY A 20 27.26 -6.45 -3.28
C GLY A 20 27.06 -7.03 -4.67
N ALA A 21 26.99 -8.36 -4.76
CA ALA A 21 26.59 -9.01 -5.99
C ALA A 21 25.08 -8.86 -6.21
N VAL A 22 24.66 -8.38 -7.38
CA VAL A 22 23.23 -8.33 -7.75
C VAL A 22 22.72 -9.70 -8.17
N ALA A 23 21.42 -9.93 -7.97
CA ALA A 23 20.76 -11.12 -8.49
C ALA A 23 20.83 -11.13 -10.03
N GLY A 24 21.18 -12.27 -10.62
CA GLY A 24 21.29 -12.42 -12.08
C GLY A 24 22.51 -11.75 -12.71
N ALA A 25 23.58 -11.53 -11.94
CA ALA A 25 24.85 -11.04 -12.49
C ALA A 25 25.28 -11.84 -13.74
N SER A 26 25.63 -11.16 -14.81
CA SER A 26 26.18 -11.78 -16.02
C SER A 26 27.71 -11.72 -16.05
N GLU A 27 28.30 -10.88 -15.21
CA GLU A 27 29.73 -10.60 -15.17
C GLU A 27 30.34 -10.89 -13.79
N VAL A 28 31.64 -11.19 -13.80
CA VAL A 28 32.41 -11.53 -12.61
C VAL A 28 32.46 -10.35 -11.61
N THR A 29 32.71 -9.15 -12.14
CA THR A 29 32.96 -7.91 -11.37
C THR A 29 32.10 -6.74 -11.82
N GLY A 30 31.65 -6.70 -13.09
CA GLY A 30 30.84 -5.59 -13.59
C GLY A 30 29.39 -5.59 -13.09
N SER A 31 28.93 -6.69 -12.50
CA SER A 31 27.62 -6.78 -11.85
C SER A 31 27.65 -6.50 -10.34
N CYS A 32 28.73 -5.90 -9.84
CA CYS A 32 28.88 -5.54 -8.44
C CYS A 32 28.38 -4.12 -8.20
N VAL A 33 27.37 -3.96 -7.35
CA VAL A 33 26.82 -2.64 -6.98
C VAL A 33 27.41 -2.18 -5.66
N LYS A 34 27.72 -0.90 -5.55
CA LYS A 34 28.17 -0.32 -4.29
C LYS A 34 27.00 -0.39 -3.30
N CYS A 35 27.27 -0.81 -2.05
CA CYS A 35 26.20 -0.83 -1.05
C CYS A 35 25.78 0.59 -0.69
N GLU A 36 24.47 0.82 -0.68
CA GLU A 36 23.86 2.07 -0.24
C GLU A 36 24.07 2.30 1.26
N PRO A 37 23.92 3.54 1.75
CA PRO A 37 23.89 3.84 3.18
C PRO A 37 22.92 2.91 3.92
N GLY A 38 23.33 2.44 5.10
CA GLY A 38 22.60 1.45 5.89
C GLY A 38 22.89 0.00 5.51
N TYR A 39 23.62 -0.27 4.42
CA TYR A 39 23.98 -1.63 3.98
C TYR A 39 25.50 -1.84 3.89
N TYR A 40 25.95 -3.07 4.17
CA TYR A 40 27.33 -3.50 4.06
C TYR A 40 27.51 -4.77 3.21
N SER A 41 28.70 -4.99 2.65
CA SER A 41 29.06 -6.24 1.98
C SER A 41 30.51 -6.61 2.23
N LEU A 42 30.75 -7.87 2.63
CA LEU A 42 32.09 -8.46 2.69
C LEU A 42 32.71 -8.67 1.30
N GLY A 43 31.98 -8.40 0.22
CA GLY A 43 32.38 -8.62 -1.16
C GLY A 43 32.15 -10.05 -1.64
N GLN A 44 32.87 -10.41 -2.70
CA GLN A 44 32.81 -11.72 -3.36
C GLN A 44 31.39 -12.05 -3.86
N LYS A 45 30.79 -13.12 -3.31
CA LYS A 45 29.44 -13.58 -3.62
C LYS A 45 28.36 -12.96 -2.72
N SER A 46 28.75 -12.19 -1.72
CA SER A 46 27.83 -11.64 -0.74
C SER A 46 27.02 -10.47 -1.35
N PRO A 47 25.70 -10.43 -1.12
CA PRO A 47 24.90 -9.26 -1.44
C PRO A 47 25.15 -8.14 -0.42
N CYS A 48 24.59 -6.95 -0.69
CA CYS A 48 24.51 -5.90 0.32
C CYS A 48 23.49 -6.31 1.40
N LEU A 49 23.97 -6.42 2.64
CA LEU A 49 23.23 -6.83 3.83
C LEU A 49 23.00 -5.61 4.73
N PRO A 50 21.91 -5.54 5.52
CA PRO A 50 21.68 -4.42 6.42
C PRO A 50 22.75 -4.34 7.51
N THR A 51 23.20 -3.11 7.83
CA THR A 51 24.19 -2.85 8.88
C THR A 51 23.63 -3.11 10.28
N ALA A 52 24.50 -3.57 11.17
CA ALA A 52 24.22 -3.84 12.58
C ALA A 52 24.61 -2.65 13.48
N CYS A 53 24.42 -1.42 12.99
CA CYS A 53 24.72 -0.23 13.77
C CYS A 53 23.86 -0.17 15.04
N LYS A 54 24.49 0.26 16.16
CA LYS A 54 23.77 0.48 17.41
C LYS A 54 22.71 1.57 17.24
N PRO A 55 21.60 1.53 18.00
CA PRO A 55 20.62 2.60 18.00
C PRO A 55 21.27 3.98 18.24
N GLY A 56 20.83 4.98 17.47
CA GLY A 56 21.44 6.32 17.44
C GLY A 56 22.68 6.44 16.55
N TYR A 57 23.09 5.35 15.87
CA TYR A 57 24.14 5.34 14.86
C TYR A 57 23.63 4.75 13.54
N ALA A 58 23.95 5.38 12.43
CA ALA A 58 23.61 4.89 11.09
C ALA A 58 24.86 4.78 10.23
N SER A 59 24.86 3.87 9.25
CA SER A 59 25.91 3.82 8.24
C SER A 59 25.60 4.82 7.14
N ASP A 60 26.06 6.06 7.29
CA ASP A 60 25.99 7.12 6.25
C ASP A 60 26.81 6.73 5.00
N VAL A 61 27.87 5.95 5.19
CA VAL A 61 28.88 5.73 4.18
C VAL A 61 28.42 4.70 3.14
N HIS A 62 28.55 5.07 1.86
CA HIS A 62 28.37 4.13 0.76
C HIS A 62 29.53 3.14 0.71
N GLY A 63 29.21 1.89 0.45
CA GLY A 63 30.17 0.81 0.31
C GLY A 63 30.76 0.37 1.65
N ASN A 64 29.93 0.33 2.69
CA ASN A 64 30.33 -0.25 3.96
C ASN A 64 30.71 -1.73 3.74
N HIS A 65 31.83 -2.16 4.32
CA HIS A 65 32.31 -3.53 4.22
C HIS A 65 32.23 -4.30 5.53
N LEU A 66 31.74 -3.66 6.59
CA LEU A 66 31.67 -4.22 7.93
C LEU A 66 30.25 -4.05 8.49
N ALA A 67 29.78 -5.07 9.21
CA ALA A 67 28.43 -5.06 9.75
C ALA A 67 28.24 -3.95 10.81
N GLU A 68 29.24 -3.77 11.67
CA GLU A 68 29.14 -2.89 12.86
C GLU A 68 30.13 -1.71 12.81
N ALA A 69 31.07 -1.71 11.86
CA ALA A 69 32.00 -0.61 11.70
C ALA A 69 31.47 0.39 10.67
N MET A 70 31.98 1.62 10.71
CA MET A 70 31.53 2.73 9.85
C MET A 70 30.12 3.26 10.16
N CYS A 71 29.62 2.97 11.37
CA CYS A 71 28.41 3.58 11.92
C CYS A 71 28.74 4.97 12.48
N THR A 72 28.09 6.01 11.97
CA THR A 72 28.21 7.39 12.42
C THR A 72 27.04 7.74 13.32
N LEU A 73 27.29 8.55 14.36
CA LEU A 73 26.23 9.07 15.23
C LEU A 73 25.21 9.83 14.37
N CYS A 74 23.92 9.57 14.56
CA CYS A 74 22.88 10.33 13.90
C CYS A 74 22.97 11.81 14.32
N PRO A 75 23.02 12.77 13.36
CA PRO A 75 23.04 14.19 13.68
C PRO A 75 21.77 14.61 14.42
N GLN A 76 21.82 15.76 15.11
CA GLN A 76 20.68 16.28 15.85
C GLN A 76 19.45 16.39 14.93
N GLY A 77 18.35 15.76 15.31
CA GLY A 77 17.13 15.65 14.51
C GLY A 77 16.95 14.32 13.76
N TYR A 78 17.94 13.41 13.80
CA TYR A 78 17.91 12.09 13.16
C TYR A 78 18.12 10.97 14.19
N TYR A 79 17.57 9.77 13.96
CA TYR A 79 17.80 8.59 14.81
C TYR A 79 17.95 7.33 13.95
N SER A 80 18.56 6.28 14.52
CA SER A 80 18.51 4.92 13.97
C SER A 80 17.95 3.98 15.02
N ALA A 81 16.99 3.13 14.64
CA ALA A 81 16.39 2.17 15.55
C ALA A 81 16.48 0.77 14.93
N SER A 82 17.16 -0.15 15.62
CA SER A 82 17.18 -1.58 15.26
C SER A 82 15.85 -2.27 15.56
N SER A 83 15.01 -1.63 16.38
CA SER A 83 13.72 -2.14 16.84
C SER A 83 12.63 -1.10 16.58
N TYR A 84 11.55 -1.49 15.93
CA TYR A 84 10.42 -0.61 15.63
C TYR A 84 9.17 -1.44 15.38
N VAL A 85 8.00 -0.82 15.50
CA VAL A 85 6.74 -1.43 15.07
C VAL A 85 6.31 -0.77 13.78
N GLN A 86 6.16 -1.56 12.73
CA GLN A 86 5.71 -1.10 11.43
C GLN A 86 4.19 -1.24 11.30
N ALA A 87 3.50 -0.17 10.91
CA ALA A 87 2.08 -0.19 10.58
C ALA A 87 1.87 0.21 9.12
N LEU A 88 1.12 -0.60 8.38
CA LEU A 88 0.60 -0.27 7.06
C LEU A 88 -0.83 0.21 7.23
N LEU A 89 -1.08 1.47 6.88
CA LEU A 89 -2.35 2.14 7.08
C LEU A 89 -2.92 2.59 5.74
N ASP A 90 -4.22 2.42 5.55
CA ASP A 90 -4.96 3.04 4.45
C ASP A 90 -5.71 4.26 4.97
N LEU A 91 -5.48 5.39 4.32
CA LEU A 91 -6.07 6.68 4.64
C LEU A 91 -7.19 7.01 3.65
N ASP A 92 -8.44 7.01 4.11
CA ASP A 92 -9.58 7.41 3.29
C ASP A 92 -9.70 8.94 3.23
N GLY A 93 -10.00 9.46 2.04
CA GLY A 93 -10.06 10.89 1.75
C GLY A 93 -8.78 11.48 1.14
N TYR A 94 -7.73 10.68 0.99
CA TYR A 94 -6.49 11.08 0.34
C TYR A 94 -6.06 10.07 -0.71
N ALA A 95 -5.72 10.53 -1.91
CA ALA A 95 -5.07 9.72 -2.93
C ALA A 95 -3.56 9.94 -2.93
N VAL A 96 -2.81 8.86 -3.18
CA VAL A 96 -1.33 8.89 -3.17
C VAL A 96 -0.75 9.96 -4.10
N ALA A 97 -1.40 10.21 -5.25
CA ALA A 97 -0.98 11.22 -6.22
C ALA A 97 -1.02 12.66 -5.70
N TYR A 98 -1.84 12.94 -4.67
CA TYR A 98 -1.96 14.26 -4.05
C TYR A 98 -1.35 14.31 -2.65
N PHE A 99 -0.70 13.23 -2.21
CA PHE A 99 -0.10 13.14 -0.89
C PHE A 99 1.30 13.77 -0.86
N ASN A 100 1.33 15.10 -0.70
CA ASN A 100 2.57 15.88 -0.66
C ASN A 100 3.35 15.73 0.66
N GLN A 101 4.54 16.34 0.73
CA GLN A 101 5.39 16.25 1.92
C GLN A 101 4.76 16.88 3.17
N THR A 102 3.97 17.95 3.04
CA THR A 102 3.28 18.56 4.18
C THR A 102 2.27 17.62 4.83
N LEU A 103 1.57 16.81 4.04
CA LEU A 103 0.67 15.77 4.55
C LEU A 103 1.44 14.62 5.21
N VAL A 104 2.63 14.28 4.69
CA VAL A 104 3.54 13.33 5.33
C VAL A 104 3.95 13.82 6.71
N ASP A 105 4.41 15.06 6.79
CA ASP A 105 4.86 15.67 8.05
C ASP A 105 3.70 15.77 9.05
N ALA A 106 2.48 16.06 8.57
CA ALA A 106 1.26 16.05 9.39
C ALA A 106 0.94 14.66 9.95
N VAL A 107 1.06 13.58 9.16
CA VAL A 107 0.85 12.21 9.64
C VAL A 107 1.89 11.87 10.70
N VAL A 108 3.16 12.16 10.44
CA VAL A 108 4.25 11.91 11.38
C VAL A 108 4.03 12.67 12.68
N ALA A 109 3.71 13.97 12.61
CA ALA A 109 3.45 14.79 13.78
C ALA A 109 2.24 14.28 14.59
N GLY A 110 1.15 13.92 13.92
CA GLY A 110 -0.06 13.39 14.57
C GLY A 110 0.16 12.03 15.22
N ALA A 111 0.80 11.12 14.51
CA ALA A 111 1.13 9.80 15.05
C ALA A 111 2.13 9.90 16.21
N THR A 112 3.15 10.75 16.09
CA THR A 112 4.15 10.98 17.15
C THR A 112 3.52 11.59 18.40
N THR A 113 2.66 12.59 18.22
CA THR A 113 1.98 13.27 19.35
C THR A 113 1.01 12.34 20.07
N TYR A 114 0.30 11.51 19.32
CA TYR A 114 -0.72 10.63 19.88
C TYR A 114 -0.14 9.39 20.56
N ILE A 115 0.86 8.75 19.95
CA ILE A 115 1.48 7.54 20.49
C ILE A 115 2.59 7.87 21.50
N GLY A 116 3.20 9.05 21.41
CA GLY A 116 4.29 9.48 22.29
C GLY A 116 5.63 8.83 21.98
N VAL A 117 5.78 8.25 20.78
CA VAL A 117 7.04 7.70 20.26
C VAL A 117 7.36 8.34 18.92
N PRO A 118 8.64 8.51 18.56
CA PRO A 118 9.01 8.99 17.23
C PRO A 118 8.44 8.07 16.13
N VAL A 119 7.95 8.67 15.06
CA VAL A 119 7.38 7.97 13.90
C VAL A 119 8.06 8.44 12.63
N GLU A 120 8.28 7.51 11.70
CA GLU A 120 8.85 7.81 10.39
C GLU A 120 8.06 7.10 9.28
N VAL A 121 8.08 7.68 8.08
CA VAL A 121 7.42 7.10 6.91
C VAL A 121 8.43 6.26 6.13
N VAL A 122 8.16 4.97 6.05
CA VAL A 122 9.00 4.00 5.34
C VAL A 122 8.67 3.99 3.85
N GLU A 123 7.39 4.07 3.51
CA GLU A 123 6.92 3.99 2.13
C GLU A 123 5.54 4.62 1.97
N ARG A 124 5.24 5.11 0.76
CA ARG A 124 3.92 5.57 0.34
C ARG A 124 3.53 4.85 -0.94
N THR A 125 2.40 4.17 -0.94
CA THR A 125 1.89 3.42 -2.08
C THR A 125 0.41 3.72 -2.32
N SER A 126 -0.09 3.45 -3.53
CA SER A 126 -1.55 3.40 -3.74
C SER A 126 -2.10 2.15 -3.07
N SER A 127 -3.29 2.23 -2.47
CA SER A 127 -3.96 1.11 -1.80
C SER A 127 -4.44 -0.01 -2.73
N SER A 128 -3.95 -0.09 -3.98
CA SER A 128 -4.45 -0.86 -5.14
C SER A 128 -4.60 -2.38 -4.95
N ALA A 129 -4.32 -2.87 -3.76
CA ALA A 129 -4.37 -4.28 -3.36
C ALA A 129 -5.18 -4.52 -2.07
N SER A 130 -5.84 -3.50 -1.51
CA SER A 130 -6.63 -3.63 -0.28
C SER A 130 -8.09 -3.96 -0.57
N THR A 131 -8.71 -4.75 0.30
CA THR A 131 -10.16 -5.02 0.26
C THR A 131 -11.01 -3.77 0.55
N TRP A 132 -10.38 -2.69 1.03
CA TRP A 132 -10.99 -1.41 1.40
C TRP A 132 -11.34 -0.53 0.18
N GLU A 133 -10.67 -0.75 -0.95
CA GLU A 133 -10.85 0.05 -2.17
C GLU A 133 -12.25 -0.07 -2.78
N ALA A 134 -12.95 -1.17 -2.54
CA ALA A 134 -14.31 -1.36 -3.02
C ALA A 134 -15.30 -0.31 -2.47
N LEU A 135 -14.98 0.29 -1.32
CA LEU A 135 -15.80 1.31 -0.67
C LEU A 135 -15.14 2.71 -0.66
N HIS A 136 -13.80 2.75 -0.70
CA HIS A 136 -13.00 3.97 -0.58
C HIS A 136 -11.97 4.07 -1.72
N SER A 137 -12.48 4.17 -2.94
CA SER A 137 -11.65 4.29 -4.16
C SER A 137 -10.63 5.42 -4.03
N GLY A 138 -9.35 5.09 -4.18
CA GLY A 138 -8.27 6.07 -4.15
C GLY A 138 -7.71 6.38 -2.76
N SER A 139 -7.81 5.48 -1.78
CA SER A 139 -7.09 5.63 -0.50
C SER A 139 -5.57 5.63 -0.67
N CYS A 140 -4.88 6.38 0.19
CA CYS A 140 -3.44 6.43 0.25
C CYS A 140 -2.97 5.39 1.25
N GLN A 141 -2.13 4.46 0.80
CA GLN A 141 -1.49 3.51 1.69
C GLN A 141 -0.16 4.09 2.17
N ILE A 142 0.02 4.13 3.49
CA ILE A 142 1.22 4.66 4.13
C ILE A 142 1.79 3.64 5.10
N ARG A 143 3.10 3.44 5.01
CA ARG A 143 3.86 2.56 5.91
C ARG A 143 4.59 3.43 6.92
N LEU A 144 4.20 3.31 8.19
CA LEU A 144 4.80 4.03 9.32
C LEU A 144 5.69 3.09 10.14
N ALA A 145 6.84 3.57 10.59
CA ALA A 145 7.69 2.92 11.57
C ALA A 145 7.62 3.70 12.89
N PHE A 146 7.09 3.06 13.94
CA PHE A 146 7.06 3.58 15.30
C PHE A 146 8.29 3.09 16.04
N VAL A 147 9.14 4.02 16.46
CA VAL A 147 10.42 3.70 17.09
C VAL A 147 10.22 2.98 18.41
N ALA A 148 10.97 1.89 18.58
CA ALA A 148 10.99 1.12 19.81
C ALA A 148 12.41 0.79 20.25
N THR A 149 12.50 0.22 21.44
CA THR A 149 13.70 -0.47 21.93
C THR A 149 13.37 -1.95 22.03
N ASN A 150 14.40 -2.79 22.11
CA ASN A 150 14.24 -4.24 22.29
C ASN A 150 13.29 -4.62 23.47
N ALA A 151 13.24 -3.79 24.53
CA ALA A 151 12.32 -3.96 25.67
C ALA A 151 10.91 -3.43 25.42
N THR A 152 10.76 -2.39 24.59
CA THR A 152 9.48 -1.71 24.37
C THR A 152 8.74 -2.15 23.10
N THR A 153 9.36 -2.93 22.21
CA THR A 153 8.75 -3.40 20.96
C THR A 153 7.43 -4.14 21.17
N ILE A 154 7.39 -5.10 22.10
CA ILE A 154 6.18 -5.90 22.38
C ILE A 154 5.07 -5.04 23.01
N PRO A 155 5.30 -4.26 24.09
CA PRO A 155 4.24 -3.43 24.65
C PRO A 155 3.76 -2.34 23.69
N LEU A 156 4.65 -1.78 22.85
CA LEU A 156 4.26 -0.82 21.81
C LEU A 156 3.37 -1.47 20.76
N TYR A 157 3.70 -2.68 20.28
CA TYR A 157 2.88 -3.41 19.33
C TYR A 157 1.45 -3.61 19.86
N ARG A 158 1.31 -3.99 21.14
CA ARG A 158 -0.01 -4.21 21.76
C ARG A 158 -0.79 -2.90 21.92
N ASN A 159 -0.12 -1.81 22.29
CA ASN A 159 -0.75 -0.50 22.34
C ASN A 159 -1.26 -0.09 20.95
N LEU A 160 -0.41 -0.20 19.92
CA LEU A 160 -0.74 0.18 18.55
C LEU A 160 -1.87 -0.68 17.96
N SER A 161 -1.92 -1.98 18.27
CA SER A 161 -3.00 -2.85 17.78
C SER A 161 -4.38 -2.41 18.25
N ASP A 162 -4.46 -1.83 19.45
CA ASP A 162 -5.71 -1.34 19.99
C ASP A 162 -5.97 0.10 19.50
N VAL A 163 -4.97 0.96 19.64
CA VAL A 163 -5.10 2.41 19.50
C VAL A 163 -5.27 2.87 18.05
N LEU A 164 -4.58 2.24 17.09
CA LEU A 164 -4.65 2.63 15.66
C LEU A 164 -6.01 2.33 15.01
N THR A 165 -6.85 1.49 15.64
CA THR A 165 -8.19 1.18 15.15
C THR A 165 -9.27 2.11 15.70
N THR A 166 -8.90 3.02 16.61
CA THR A 166 -9.85 3.92 17.27
C THR A 166 -10.11 5.19 16.45
N ALA A 167 -11.34 5.71 16.52
CA ALA A 167 -11.67 7.01 15.92
C ALA A 167 -10.83 8.16 16.49
N ALA A 168 -10.35 8.03 17.74
CA ALA A 168 -9.48 9.01 18.38
C ALA A 168 -8.15 9.19 17.65
N PHE A 169 -7.59 8.11 17.08
CA PHE A 169 -6.40 8.21 16.24
C PHE A 169 -6.68 9.02 14.96
N THR A 170 -7.80 8.76 14.29
CA THR A 170 -8.23 9.55 13.12
C THR A 170 -8.39 11.03 13.47
N THR A 171 -9.01 11.35 14.61
CA THR A 171 -9.15 12.73 15.09
C THR A 171 -7.80 13.38 15.41
N ALA A 172 -6.85 12.64 15.98
CA ALA A 172 -5.51 13.15 16.24
C ALA A 172 -4.77 13.52 14.94
N LEU A 173 -4.92 12.71 13.89
CA LEU A 173 -4.36 13.01 12.57
C LEU A 173 -5.05 14.23 11.92
N GLN A 174 -6.38 14.33 12.02
CA GLN A 174 -7.13 15.49 11.53
C GLN A 174 -6.65 16.79 12.19
N ALA A 175 -6.41 16.76 13.50
CA ALA A 175 -5.95 17.91 14.28
C ALA A 175 -4.55 18.42 13.84
N GLN A 176 -3.74 17.57 13.20
CA GLN A 176 -2.41 17.93 12.69
C GLN A 176 -2.38 18.28 11.20
N GLY A 177 -3.55 18.43 10.56
CA GLY A 177 -3.64 18.94 9.18
C GLY A 177 -4.25 17.96 8.18
N LEU A 178 -4.61 16.74 8.59
CA LEU A 178 -5.33 15.79 7.73
C LEU A 178 -6.84 16.01 7.75
N GLY A 179 -7.29 17.24 7.47
CA GLY A 179 -8.71 17.61 7.58
C GLY A 179 -9.68 16.87 6.65
N GLN A 180 -9.19 16.25 5.57
CA GLN A 180 -10.02 15.45 4.65
C GLN A 180 -10.05 13.96 5.03
N LEU A 181 -9.32 13.55 6.06
CA LEU A 181 -9.25 12.16 6.49
C LEU A 181 -10.59 11.74 7.06
N LYS A 182 -11.20 10.71 6.49
CA LYS A 182 -12.51 10.20 6.94
C LYS A 182 -12.38 9.00 7.85
N ALA A 183 -11.49 8.09 7.48
CA ALA A 183 -11.21 6.86 8.20
C ALA A 183 -9.76 6.43 7.99
N VAL A 184 -9.26 5.66 8.95
CA VAL A 184 -7.97 4.98 8.86
C VAL A 184 -8.23 3.49 9.04
N GLN A 185 -7.68 2.67 8.16
CA GLN A 185 -7.69 1.22 8.33
C GLN A 185 -6.26 0.70 8.50
N VAL A 186 -6.04 -0.13 9.52
CA VAL A 186 -4.80 -0.89 9.67
C VAL A 186 -4.85 -2.12 8.77
N GLN A 187 -3.96 -2.20 7.79
CA GLN A 187 -3.83 -3.40 6.94
C GLN A 187 -2.86 -4.42 7.53
N GLN A 188 -1.75 -3.95 8.07
CA GLN A 188 -0.73 -4.80 8.63
C GLN A 188 -0.05 -4.09 9.79
N LEU A 189 0.21 -4.85 10.85
CA LEU A 189 1.06 -4.42 11.96
C LEU A 189 2.15 -5.47 12.14
N THR A 190 3.41 -5.06 12.17
CA THR A 190 4.56 -5.97 12.27
C THR A 190 5.57 -5.41 13.24
N ALA A 191 5.93 -6.17 14.26
CA ALA A 191 6.95 -5.77 15.22
C ALA A 191 8.32 -6.28 14.77
N ILE A 192 9.31 -5.41 14.76
CA ILE A 192 10.68 -5.73 14.35
C ILE A 192 11.59 -5.47 15.55
N LYS A 193 12.44 -6.46 15.85
CA LYS A 193 13.37 -6.45 16.97
C LYS A 193 14.72 -6.91 16.47
N ASP A 194 15.71 -6.03 16.61
CA ASP A 194 17.08 -6.23 16.11
C ASP A 194 17.14 -6.63 14.61
N GLY A 195 16.26 -6.04 13.81
CA GLY A 195 16.17 -6.31 12.36
C GLY A 195 15.38 -7.55 11.96
N GLU A 196 14.91 -8.36 12.91
CA GLU A 196 14.05 -9.53 12.64
C GLU A 196 12.58 -9.24 12.95
N ALA A 197 11.69 -9.68 12.06
CA ALA A 197 10.25 -9.61 12.30
C ALA A 197 9.84 -10.65 13.35
N LEU A 198 9.13 -10.21 14.39
CA LEU A 198 8.61 -11.09 15.43
C LEU A 198 7.36 -11.83 14.94
N ASP A 199 7.33 -13.15 15.17
CA ASP A 199 6.14 -13.96 14.92
C ASP A 199 5.02 -13.65 15.92
N GLN A 200 3.78 -13.94 15.52
CA GLN A 200 2.57 -13.64 16.26
C GLN A 200 2.49 -14.36 17.62
N THR A 201 3.20 -15.49 17.77
CA THR A 201 3.37 -16.20 19.04
C THR A 201 4.25 -15.47 20.05
N ALA A 202 5.20 -14.64 19.61
CA ALA A 202 6.04 -13.82 20.50
C ALA A 202 5.35 -12.53 20.97
N LEU A 203 4.25 -12.13 20.30
CA LEU A 203 3.57 -10.85 20.50
C LEU A 203 2.37 -10.93 21.48
N VAL A 204 1.90 -12.14 21.80
CA VAL A 204 0.77 -12.37 22.71
C VAL A 204 1.17 -13.34 23.83
N PRO A 205 1.01 -12.99 25.12
CA PRO A 205 1.26 -13.93 26.21
C PRO A 205 0.25 -15.10 26.16
N ALA A 206 0.69 -16.29 26.57
CA ALA A 206 -0.02 -17.58 26.48
C ALA A 206 -1.35 -17.68 27.26
N THR A 207 -1.94 -16.58 27.73
CA THR A 207 -3.19 -16.54 28.49
C THR A 207 -4.32 -15.88 27.69
N SER A 208 -4.70 -16.46 26.55
CA SER A 208 -6.08 -16.44 26.02
C SER A 208 -6.18 -17.27 24.74
N ALA A 209 -5.90 -18.57 24.86
CA ALA A 209 -6.16 -19.55 23.80
C ALA A 209 -7.62 -20.02 23.84
N ASN A 210 -8.59 -19.10 24.00
CA ASN A 210 -10.01 -19.46 24.06
C ASN A 210 -10.91 -18.39 23.41
N ASN A 211 -10.59 -17.92 22.20
CA ASN A 211 -11.63 -17.41 21.27
C ASN A 211 -11.21 -17.16 19.80
N ARG A 212 -10.05 -17.66 19.33
CA ARG A 212 -9.60 -17.40 17.94
C ARG A 212 -10.15 -18.35 16.88
N THR A 213 -11.03 -19.29 17.23
CA THR A 213 -11.81 -20.06 16.25
C THR A 213 -12.95 -19.26 15.63
N ASN A 214 -13.30 -18.08 16.18
CA ASN A 214 -14.45 -17.31 15.71
C ASN A 214 -14.14 -16.23 14.65
N SER A 215 -12.89 -15.84 14.41
CA SER A 215 -12.61 -14.73 13.47
C SER A 215 -12.67 -15.16 11.99
N LEU A 216 -12.11 -16.33 11.64
CA LEU A 216 -12.23 -16.88 10.29
C LEU A 216 -13.66 -17.39 10.01
N VAL A 217 -14.35 -17.90 11.03
CA VAL A 217 -15.75 -18.33 10.92
C VAL A 217 -16.69 -17.13 10.79
N LEU A 218 -16.46 -16.00 11.49
CA LEU A 218 -17.26 -14.78 11.27
C LEU A 218 -17.04 -14.22 9.87
N VAL A 219 -15.82 -14.18 9.33
CA VAL A 219 -15.57 -13.70 7.96
C VAL A 219 -16.25 -14.62 6.93
N GLY A 220 -16.24 -15.94 7.14
CA GLY A 220 -16.97 -16.89 6.29
C GLY A 220 -18.49 -16.75 6.40
N ILE A 221 -19.03 -16.54 7.60
CA ILE A 221 -20.48 -16.34 7.81
C ILE A 221 -20.94 -15.00 7.24
N VAL A 222 -20.18 -13.92 7.45
CA VAL A 222 -20.54 -12.59 6.92
C VAL A 222 -20.51 -12.58 5.40
N THR A 223 -19.51 -13.21 4.77
CA THR A 223 -19.48 -13.33 3.29
C THR A 223 -20.61 -14.20 2.75
N ALA A 224 -20.94 -15.32 3.40
CA ALA A 224 -22.08 -16.15 3.03
C ALA A 224 -23.43 -15.44 3.20
N VAL A 225 -23.64 -14.71 4.30
CA VAL A 225 -24.87 -13.95 4.56
C VAL A 225 -25.02 -12.81 3.55
N VAL A 226 -23.95 -12.09 3.22
CA VAL A 226 -23.98 -11.04 2.18
C VAL A 226 -24.32 -11.64 0.81
N ALA A 227 -23.72 -12.77 0.44
CA ALA A 227 -24.05 -13.46 -0.81
C ALA A 227 -25.52 -13.90 -0.87
N VAL A 228 -26.06 -14.48 0.22
CA VAL A 228 -27.47 -14.88 0.30
C VAL A 228 -28.40 -13.67 0.21
N VAL A 229 -28.08 -12.56 0.87
CA VAL A 229 -28.88 -11.33 0.81
C VAL A 229 -28.86 -10.72 -0.59
N VAL A 230 -27.72 -10.74 -1.29
CA VAL A 230 -27.62 -10.26 -2.68
C VAL A 230 -28.44 -11.15 -3.63
N VAL A 231 -28.35 -12.48 -3.49
CA VAL A 231 -29.15 -13.41 -4.29
C VAL A 231 -30.64 -13.25 -4.02
N ALA A 232 -31.05 -13.09 -2.75
CA ALA A 232 -32.43 -12.85 -2.38
C ALA A 232 -32.95 -11.50 -2.92
N ALA A 233 -32.15 -10.44 -2.86
CA ALA A 233 -32.50 -9.14 -3.43
C ALA A 233 -32.63 -9.20 -4.95
N PHE A 234 -31.76 -9.95 -5.64
CA PHE A 234 -31.84 -10.16 -7.09
C PHE A 234 -33.08 -10.99 -7.48
N ALA A 235 -33.38 -12.05 -6.72
CA ALA A 235 -34.58 -12.86 -6.90
C ALA A 235 -35.87 -12.04 -6.66
N LEU A 236 -35.90 -11.19 -5.63
CA LEU A 236 -37.04 -10.29 -5.36
C LEU A 236 -37.22 -9.26 -6.48
N ARG A 237 -36.13 -8.73 -7.07
CA ARG A 237 -36.23 -7.84 -8.23
C ARG A 237 -36.77 -8.55 -9.48
N LEU A 238 -36.38 -9.80 -9.70
CA LEU A 238 -36.91 -10.62 -10.81
C LEU A 238 -38.38 -10.99 -10.60
N ALA A 239 -38.78 -11.34 -9.37
CA ALA A 239 -40.18 -11.62 -9.03
C ALA A 239 -41.07 -10.38 -9.22
N LYS A 240 -40.56 -9.19 -8.86
CA LYS A 240 -41.29 -7.93 -9.06
C LYS A 240 -41.40 -7.53 -10.54
N PHE A 241 -40.46 -7.95 -11.38
CA PHE A 241 -40.53 -7.77 -12.83
C PHE A 241 -41.51 -8.75 -13.51
N ASN A 242 -41.75 -9.90 -12.89
CA ASN A 242 -42.68 -10.92 -13.41
C ASN A 242 -44.14 -10.70 -12.98
N GLN A 243 -44.42 -9.76 -12.06
CA GLN A 243 -45.76 -9.43 -11.56
C GLN A 243 -46.43 -8.26 -12.27
N THR A 244 -45.82 -7.67 -13.31
CA THR A 244 -46.45 -6.60 -14.11
C THR A 244 -47.17 -7.12 -15.36
N HIS A 245 -47.48 -8.41 -15.43
CA HIS A 245 -48.33 -8.98 -16.47
C HIS A 245 -49.46 -9.77 -15.79
N ASP A 246 -50.70 -9.42 -16.16
CA ASP A 246 -52.00 -9.89 -15.67
C ASP A 246 -52.50 -9.16 -14.41
N ALA A 247 -53.62 -8.43 -14.40
CA ALA A 247 -54.65 -8.14 -15.41
C ALA A 247 -55.35 -6.83 -15.00
N ASP A 248 -56.01 -6.12 -15.94
CA ASP A 248 -57.42 -5.72 -15.80
C ASP A 248 -57.93 -4.90 -17.01
N ASP A 249 -59.15 -5.26 -17.40
CA ASP A 249 -60.21 -4.45 -18.03
C ASP A 249 -60.13 -3.94 -19.48
N GLY A 250 -60.81 -4.69 -20.36
CA GLY A 250 -62.14 -4.31 -20.84
C GLY A 250 -62.38 -2.93 -21.49
N LEU A 251 -62.61 -2.96 -22.81
CA LEU A 251 -63.35 -2.02 -23.66
C LEU A 251 -62.75 -0.61 -23.89
N VAL A 252 -62.38 -0.34 -25.16
CA VAL A 252 -63.01 0.61 -26.10
C VAL A 252 -62.01 0.94 -27.23
N GLY A 253 -62.46 0.83 -28.48
CA GLY A 253 -61.99 1.70 -29.57
C GLY A 253 -60.93 1.16 -30.50
N ALA A 254 -61.36 0.69 -31.67
CA ALA A 254 -60.51 0.52 -32.85
C ALA A 254 -59.80 1.82 -33.24
N MET A 255 -58.53 1.77 -33.68
CA MET A 255 -58.02 2.57 -34.80
C MET A 255 -56.58 2.21 -35.23
N ASN A 256 -56.50 1.68 -36.44
CA ASN A 256 -55.46 1.81 -37.47
C ASN A 256 -53.97 1.83 -37.10
N ARG A 257 -53.29 0.75 -37.51
CA ARG A 257 -51.85 0.63 -37.72
C ARG A 257 -51.36 1.67 -38.75
N PRO A 258 -50.44 2.60 -38.40
CA PRO A 258 -49.80 3.44 -39.41
C PRO A 258 -48.85 2.60 -40.28
N ARG A 259 -48.89 2.90 -41.57
CA ARG A 259 -48.14 2.25 -42.66
C ARG A 259 -46.63 2.41 -42.44
N LYS A 260 -45.86 1.34 -42.60
CA LYS A 260 -44.40 1.42 -42.78
C LYS A 260 -44.12 2.26 -44.03
N GLU A 261 -43.51 3.43 -43.89
CA GLU A 261 -42.95 4.15 -45.02
C GLU A 261 -41.61 3.53 -45.43
N VAL A 262 -41.51 3.24 -46.72
CA VAL A 262 -40.32 2.77 -47.42
C VAL A 262 -39.67 4.00 -48.07
N PHE A 263 -38.42 4.25 -47.68
CA PHE A 263 -37.35 5.07 -48.29
C PHE A 263 -37.66 6.09 -49.40
N SER A 264 -37.07 7.29 -49.24
CA SER A 264 -36.49 8.03 -50.37
C SER A 264 -35.12 8.62 -49.98
N ARG A 265 -34.07 8.19 -50.69
CA ARG A 265 -32.71 8.78 -50.62
C ARG A 265 -32.76 10.15 -51.31
N SER A 266 -32.60 11.23 -50.55
CA SER A 266 -32.37 12.56 -51.12
C SER A 266 -30.87 12.86 -51.24
N LYS A 267 -30.56 13.70 -52.23
CA LYS A 267 -29.28 13.87 -52.93
C LYS A 267 -28.10 14.28 -52.05
N SER A 268 -26.95 13.65 -52.35
CA SER A 268 -25.60 14.06 -51.96
C SER A 268 -25.37 15.55 -52.18
N LYS A 269 -25.01 16.28 -51.11
CA LYS A 269 -24.32 17.56 -51.21
C LYS A 269 -22.86 17.34 -50.85
N HIS A 270 -22.00 17.44 -51.85
CA HIS A 270 -20.57 17.63 -51.70
C HIS A 270 -20.31 18.85 -50.82
N HIS A 271 -19.72 18.66 -49.64
CA HIS A 271 -18.97 19.70 -48.97
C HIS A 271 -17.49 19.31 -49.01
N THR A 272 -16.78 20.04 -49.86
CA THR A 272 -15.33 20.03 -50.03
C THR A 272 -14.65 20.34 -48.71
N SER A 273 -13.78 19.44 -48.27
CA SER A 273 -12.86 19.62 -47.14
C SER A 273 -11.80 20.67 -47.49
N ALA A 274 -11.75 21.76 -46.72
CA ALA A 274 -10.59 22.64 -46.66
C ALA A 274 -9.66 22.18 -45.52
N PRO A 275 -8.33 22.18 -45.71
CA PRO A 275 -7.39 21.69 -44.70
C PRO A 275 -7.29 22.63 -43.50
N ALA A 276 -7.29 22.05 -42.29
CA ALA A 276 -7.16 22.76 -41.03
C ALA A 276 -5.78 23.43 -40.89
N THR A 277 -5.77 24.74 -40.63
CA THR A 277 -4.55 25.51 -40.35
C THR A 277 -4.23 25.46 -38.85
N ILE A 278 -2.98 25.14 -38.51
CA ILE A 278 -2.44 25.02 -37.15
C ILE A 278 -2.17 26.42 -36.57
N PRO A 279 -2.63 26.78 -35.36
CA PRO A 279 -2.30 28.06 -34.75
C PRO A 279 -0.87 28.06 -34.17
N GLN A 280 -0.07 29.05 -34.56
CA GLN A 280 1.27 29.32 -34.01
C GLN A 280 1.20 30.16 -32.73
N ARG A 281 2.05 29.85 -31.76
CA ARG A 281 2.20 30.55 -30.46
C ARG A 281 3.11 31.78 -30.63
N PRO A 282 2.79 32.97 -30.09
CA PRO A 282 3.68 34.11 -30.16
C PRO A 282 4.85 33.96 -29.17
N TYR A 283 6.06 34.29 -29.64
CA TYR A 283 7.21 34.59 -28.78
C TYR A 283 7.14 36.06 -28.36
N VAL A 284 7.09 36.30 -27.05
CA VAL A 284 7.65 37.49 -26.37
C VAL A 284 8.24 37.01 -25.06
#